data_AF-A0A3D3E3S8-F1
#
_entry.id   AF-A0A3D3E3S8-F1
#
_cell.length_a   1.000
_cell.length_b   1.000
_cell.length_c   1.000
_cell.angle_alpha   90.00
_cell.angle_beta   90.00
_cell.angle_gamma   90.00
#
_symmetry.space_group_name_H-M   'P 1'
#
loop_
_entity.id
_entity.type
_entity.pdbx_description
1 polymer ?
#
loop_
_entity_poly.entity_id
_entity_poly.type
_entity_poly.pdbx_seq_one_letter_code
_entity_poly.pdbx_strand_id
1 'polypeptide(L)'
;AGEYKRTVTMFGHNSAKAKDKFREDLEETHVLFKNHVTRFRPGLNIEAVATGDTWYGQDALENKLVDQLGTSDDYLVSACDEADVFEVTYEFKKTLQEKLGFAVQVGIEKAATRFLTMINTQTHTKS
;
A
#
# COMPACT_ATOMS: atom_id res chain seq x y z
N ALA A 1 -29.03 -5.17 24.26
CA ALA A 1 -28.41 -6.48 23.93
C ALA A 1 -29.18 -7.07 22.77
N GLY A 2 -28.75 -6.81 21.53
CA GLY A 2 -29.51 -7.18 20.33
C GLY A 2 -29.33 -8.65 19.96
N GLU A 3 -30.40 -9.28 19.47
CA GLU A 3 -30.49 -10.71 19.10
C GLU A 3 -29.48 -11.19 18.05
N TYR A 4 -28.74 -10.28 17.41
CA TYR A 4 -27.90 -10.57 16.25
C TYR A 4 -26.40 -10.60 16.52
N LYS A 5 -25.99 -10.67 17.79
CA LYS A 5 -24.58 -10.70 18.18
C LYS A 5 -23.95 -12.10 18.19
N ARG A 6 -24.47 -13.03 17.37
CA ARG A 6 -23.86 -14.36 17.18
C ARG A 6 -23.27 -14.45 15.79
N THR A 7 -22.06 -13.93 15.67
CA THR A 7 -21.11 -14.32 14.63
C THR A 7 -21.05 -15.85 14.57
N VAL A 8 -21.17 -16.40 13.37
CA VAL A 8 -20.94 -17.82 13.10
C VAL A 8 -19.49 -18.12 13.53
N THR A 9 -19.33 -18.83 14.65
CA THR A 9 -18.03 -19.34 15.07
C THR A 9 -17.90 -20.79 14.61
N MET A 10 -16.70 -21.22 14.23
CA MET A 10 -16.39 -22.60 13.82
C MET A 10 -16.73 -23.66 14.91
N PHE A 11 -17.07 -23.24 16.13
CA PHE A 11 -17.29 -24.09 17.30
C PHE A 11 -18.64 -23.89 18.02
N GLY A 12 -19.64 -23.27 17.36
CA GLY A 12 -21.00 -23.09 17.90
C GLY A 12 -22.05 -23.85 17.08
N HIS A 13 -23.10 -24.38 17.74
CA HIS A 13 -24.19 -25.09 17.06
C HIS A 13 -24.89 -24.18 16.04
N ASN A 14 -24.60 -24.37 14.76
CA ASN A 14 -25.19 -23.62 13.66
C ASN A 14 -26.66 -24.01 13.50
N SER A 15 -27.58 -23.29 14.16
CA SER A 15 -29.01 -23.43 13.91
C SER A 15 -29.35 -23.05 12.47
N ALA A 16 -30.40 -23.65 11.89
CA ALA A 16 -30.83 -23.34 10.52
C ALA A 16 -31.05 -21.82 10.32
N LYS A 17 -31.70 -21.17 11.30
CA LYS A 17 -31.94 -19.72 11.32
C LYS A 17 -30.66 -18.88 11.26
N ALA A 18 -29.57 -19.31 11.89
CA ALA A 18 -28.29 -18.60 11.84
C ALA A 18 -27.60 -18.72 10.48
N LYS A 19 -27.72 -19.89 9.82
CA LYS A 19 -27.20 -20.10 8.46
C LYS A 19 -27.99 -19.30 7.43
N ASP A 20 -29.31 -19.24 7.58
CA ASP A 20 -30.17 -18.49 6.64
C ASP A 20 -29.90 -16.98 6.75
N LYS A 21 -29.79 -16.45 7.97
CA LYS A 21 -29.40 -15.05 8.16
C LYS A 21 -28.00 -14.75 7.59
N PHE A 22 -27.05 -15.66 7.77
CA PHE A 22 -25.71 -15.46 7.20
C PHE A 22 -25.72 -15.42 5.67
N ARG A 23 -26.56 -16.24 5.02
CA ARG A 23 -26.75 -16.19 3.56
C ARG A 23 -27.36 -14.86 3.13
N GLU A 24 -28.37 -14.38 3.84
CA GLU A 24 -29.01 -13.08 3.59
C GLU A 24 -27.98 -11.93 3.72
N ASP A 25 -27.21 -11.90 4.81
CA ASP A 25 -26.18 -10.89 5.04
C ASP A 25 -25.10 -10.90 3.92
N LEU A 26 -24.76 -12.08 3.37
CA LEU A 26 -23.83 -12.21 2.24
C LEU A 26 -24.42 -11.69 0.92
N GLU A 27 -25.67 -12.04 0.63
CA GLU A 27 -26.37 -11.58 -0.58
C GLU A 27 -26.55 -10.06 -0.57
N GLU A 28 -26.93 -9.48 0.57
CA GLU A 28 -27.04 -8.03 0.75
C GLU A 28 -25.68 -7.35 0.51
N THR A 29 -24.62 -7.87 1.10
CA THR A 29 -23.26 -7.35 0.91
C THR A 29 -22.85 -7.39 -0.57
N HIS A 30 -23.19 -8.48 -1.27
CA HIS A 30 -22.90 -8.62 -2.69
C HIS A 30 -23.64 -7.58 -3.56
N VAL A 31 -24.93 -7.33 -3.27
CA VAL A 31 -25.70 -6.28 -3.94
C VAL A 31 -25.11 -4.90 -3.67
N LEU A 32 -24.73 -4.60 -2.43
CA LEU A 32 -24.09 -3.33 -2.06
C LEU A 32 -22.76 -3.12 -2.80
N PHE A 33 -21.96 -4.18 -2.94
CA PHE A 33 -20.72 -4.14 -3.73
C PHE A 33 -21.00 -3.83 -5.20
N LYS A 34 -21.93 -4.55 -5.85
CA LYS A 34 -22.29 -4.30 -7.26
C LYS A 34 -22.78 -2.86 -7.48
N ASN A 35 -23.59 -2.34 -6.56
CA ASN A 35 -24.07 -0.97 -6.60
C ASN A 35 -22.93 0.05 -6.45
N HIS A 36 -21.99 -0.19 -5.54
CA HIS A 36 -20.83 0.66 -5.34
C HIS A 36 -19.99 0.76 -6.63
N VAL A 37 -19.63 -0.39 -7.21
CA VAL A 37 -18.80 -0.41 -8.42
C VAL A 37 -19.54 0.24 -9.60
N THR A 38 -20.83 -0.07 -9.80
CA THR A 38 -21.64 0.50 -10.90
C THR A 38 -21.75 2.03 -10.79
N ARG A 39 -21.85 2.57 -9.58
CA ARG A 39 -21.90 4.02 -9.34
C ARG A 39 -20.63 4.73 -9.80
N PHE A 40 -19.46 4.15 -9.54
CA PHE A 40 -18.18 4.76 -9.89
C PHE A 40 -17.68 4.36 -11.28
N ARG A 41 -18.24 3.30 -11.88
CA ARG A 41 -17.93 2.81 -13.23
C ARG A 41 -19.22 2.54 -14.02
N PRO A 42 -19.99 3.56 -14.42
CA PRO A 42 -21.29 3.39 -15.09
C PRO A 42 -21.20 2.68 -16.46
N GLY A 43 -20.03 2.66 -17.09
CA GLY A 43 -19.78 1.95 -18.36
C GLY A 43 -19.29 0.50 -18.21
N LEU A 44 -19.22 -0.02 -16.99
CA LEU A 44 -18.80 -1.38 -16.66
C LEU A 44 -19.98 -2.34 -16.72
N ASN A 45 -19.79 -3.50 -17.35
CA ASN A 45 -20.75 -4.60 -17.24
C ASN A 45 -20.54 -5.35 -15.92
N ILE A 46 -21.20 -4.91 -14.85
CA ILE A 46 -20.99 -5.46 -13.50
C ILE A 46 -21.34 -6.96 -13.40
N GLU A 47 -22.34 -7.43 -14.14
CA GLU A 47 -22.77 -8.83 -14.08
C GLU A 47 -21.75 -9.79 -14.74
N ALA A 48 -20.93 -9.29 -15.66
CA ALA A 48 -19.87 -10.09 -16.28
C ALA A 48 -18.63 -10.25 -15.38
N VAL A 49 -18.43 -9.35 -14.42
CA VAL A 49 -17.19 -9.26 -13.62
C VAL A 49 -17.38 -9.60 -12.15
N ALA A 50 -18.60 -9.50 -11.63
CA ALA A 50 -18.94 -9.76 -10.23
C ALA A 50 -19.22 -11.25 -9.95
N THR A 51 -18.49 -12.17 -10.59
CA THR A 51 -18.64 -13.63 -10.46
C THR A 51 -17.85 -14.23 -9.30
N GLY A 52 -16.93 -13.45 -8.71
CA GLY A 52 -15.97 -13.94 -7.70
C GLY A 52 -14.63 -14.38 -8.30
N ASP A 53 -14.46 -14.23 -9.62
CA ASP A 53 -13.21 -14.52 -10.32
C ASP A 53 -12.14 -13.46 -10.05
N THR A 54 -10.88 -13.83 -10.30
CA THR A 54 -9.73 -12.92 -10.23
C THR A 54 -9.36 -12.43 -11.62
N TRP A 55 -9.14 -11.13 -11.75
CA TRP A 55 -8.78 -10.48 -13.01
C TRP A 55 -7.31 -10.04 -12.96
N TYR A 56 -6.50 -10.47 -13.94
CA TYR A 56 -5.14 -9.96 -14.10
C TYR A 56 -5.18 -8.55 -14.71
N GLY A 57 -4.10 -7.77 -14.56
CA GLY A 57 -4.10 -6.35 -14.91
C GLY A 57 -4.60 -6.06 -16.32
N GLN A 58 -4.18 -6.84 -17.32
CA GLN A 58 -4.63 -6.66 -18.69
C GLN A 58 -6.11 -6.97 -18.87
N ASP A 59 -6.59 -8.09 -18.33
CA ASP A 59 -8.01 -8.43 -18.36
C ASP A 59 -8.86 -7.40 -17.60
N ALA A 60 -8.34 -6.86 -16.49
CA ALA A 60 -9.01 -5.83 -15.72
C ALA A 60 -9.14 -4.53 -16.51
N LEU A 61 -8.13 -4.17 -17.30
CA LEU A 61 -8.19 -3.00 -18.18
C LEU A 61 -9.21 -3.22 -19.31
N GLU A 62 -9.18 -4.38 -19.96
CA GLU A 62 -10.11 -4.73 -21.05
C GLU A 62 -11.57 -4.75 -20.57
N ASN A 63 -11.81 -5.26 -19.36
CA ASN A 63 -13.11 -5.26 -18.72
C ASN A 63 -13.46 -3.93 -18.03
N LYS A 64 -12.63 -2.89 -18.16
CA LYS A 64 -12.85 -1.55 -17.56
C LYS A 64 -12.95 -1.55 -16.03
N LEU A 65 -12.34 -2.53 -15.36
CA LEU A 65 -12.19 -2.59 -13.90
C LEU A 65 -11.09 -1.63 -13.41
N VAL A 66 -10.13 -1.30 -14.26
CA VAL A 66 -9.10 -0.28 -14.03
C VAL A 66 -9.03 0.66 -15.23
N ASP A 67 -8.45 1.83 -15.04
CA ASP A 67 -8.41 2.88 -16.08
C ASP A 67 -7.09 2.86 -16.86
N GLN A 68 -6.01 2.41 -16.24
CA GLN A 68 -4.70 2.28 -16.87
C GLN A 68 -3.83 1.21 -16.18
N LEU A 69 -2.80 0.77 -16.89
CA LEU A 69 -1.73 -0.07 -16.36
C LEU A 69 -0.42 0.73 -16.33
N GLY A 70 0.30 0.63 -15.23
CA GLY A 70 1.57 1.31 -15.03
C GLY A 70 2.16 0.99 -13.68
N THR A 71 3.34 1.52 -13.42
CA THR A 71 4.00 1.42 -12.12
C THR A 71 3.59 2.57 -11.19
N SER A 72 3.93 2.45 -9.91
CA SER A 72 3.77 3.54 -8.95
C SER A 72 4.53 4.80 -9.38
N ASP A 73 5.71 4.61 -9.98
CA ASP A 73 6.59 5.71 -10.39
C ASP A 73 5.97 6.45 -11.58
N ASP A 74 5.43 5.72 -12.56
CA ASP A 74 4.71 6.31 -13.70
C ASP A 74 3.53 7.16 -13.23
N TYR A 75 2.77 6.67 -12.25
CA TYR A 75 1.64 7.40 -11.68
C TYR A 75 2.10 8.71 -11.02
N LEU A 76 3.14 8.67 -10.18
CA LEU A 76 3.66 9.87 -9.51
C LEU A 76 4.21 10.90 -10.50
N VAL A 77 4.96 10.44 -11.52
CA VAL A 77 5.48 11.32 -12.57
C VAL A 77 4.34 11.98 -13.33
N SER A 78 3.31 11.22 -13.73
CA SER A 78 2.14 11.78 -14.41
C SER A 78 1.35 12.76 -13.54
N ALA A 79 1.27 12.52 -12.23
CA ALA A 79 0.57 13.40 -11.31
C ALA A 79 1.28 14.76 -11.13
N CYS A 80 2.61 14.79 -11.24
CA CYS A 80 3.40 16.02 -11.19
C CYS A 80 3.09 17.01 -12.33
N ASP A 81 2.55 16.53 -13.46
CA ASP A 81 2.19 17.39 -14.59
C ASP A 81 0.90 18.20 -14.31
N GLU A 82 0.02 17.65 -13.47
CA GLU A 82 -1.32 18.21 -13.21
C GLU A 82 -1.47 18.81 -11.80
N ALA A 83 -0.59 18.43 -10.85
CA ALA A 83 -0.69 18.83 -9.46
C ALA A 83 0.67 18.90 -8.74
N ASP A 84 0.71 19.66 -7.65
CA ASP A 84 1.86 19.65 -6.73
C ASP A 84 1.89 18.33 -5.92
N VAL A 85 2.97 17.56 -6.06
CA VAL A 85 3.15 16.28 -5.37
C VAL A 85 4.12 16.44 -4.19
N PHE A 86 3.69 16.05 -3.00
CA PHE A 86 4.48 16.16 -1.77
C PHE A 86 4.74 14.78 -1.14
N GLU A 87 6.00 14.52 -0.79
CA GLU A 87 6.37 13.37 0.04
C GLU A 87 6.18 13.71 1.52
N VAL A 88 5.40 12.88 2.23
CA VAL A 88 5.21 12.99 3.67
C VAL A 88 5.77 11.76 4.34
N THR A 89 6.82 11.96 5.12
CA THR A 89 7.52 10.88 5.83
C THR A 89 7.37 11.08 7.33
N TYR A 90 7.01 10.00 8.03
CA TYR A 90 6.99 10.00 9.49
C TYR A 90 8.40 9.75 10.03
N GLU A 91 8.97 10.74 10.71
CA GLU A 91 10.28 10.60 11.36
C GLU A 91 10.16 10.42 12.88
N PHE A 92 10.84 9.40 13.40
CA PHE A 92 11.03 9.27 14.84
C PHE A 92 11.98 10.34 15.36
N LYS A 93 11.55 11.08 16.39
CA LYS A 93 12.42 12.04 17.07
C LYS A 93 13.59 11.32 17.71
N LYS A 94 14.77 11.43 17.11
CA LYS A 94 16.03 11.01 17.72
C LYS A 94 16.22 11.74 19.05
N THR A 95 16.55 10.98 20.08
CA THR A 95 16.94 11.52 21.40
C THR A 95 18.21 12.35 21.28
N LEU A 96 18.45 13.25 22.24
CA LEU A 96 19.68 14.06 22.29
C LEU A 96 20.96 13.20 22.31
N GLN A 97 20.90 12.03 22.97
CA GLN A 97 22.00 11.09 23.06
C GLN A 97 22.30 10.45 21.68
N GLU A 98 21.27 10.02 20.97
CA GLU A 98 21.42 9.47 19.60
C GLU A 98 21.95 10.52 18.62
N LYS A 99 21.50 11.77 18.73
CA LYS A 99 22.02 12.87 17.91
C LYS A 99 23.50 13.13 18.17
N LEU A 100 23.93 13.10 19.43
CA LEU A 100 25.33 13.29 19.81
C LEU A 100 26.20 12.10 19.36
N GLY A 101 25.73 10.88 19.57
CA GLY A 101 26.40 9.67 19.08
C GLY A 101 26.58 9.68 17.56
N PHE A 102 25.55 10.05 16.82
CA PHE A 102 25.61 10.19 15.36
C PHE A 102 26.60 11.26 14.92
N ALA A 103 26.62 12.42 15.59
CA ALA A 103 27.58 13.49 15.27
C ALA A 103 29.04 13.07 15.50
N VAL A 104 29.31 12.33 16.58
CA VAL A 104 30.64 11.77 16.85
C VAL A 104 31.03 10.73 15.80
N GLN A 105 30.13 9.82 15.44
CA GLN A 105 30.37 8.82 14.40
C GLN A 105 30.74 9.47 13.05
N VAL A 106 29.93 10.45 12.60
CA VAL A 106 30.20 11.18 11.35
C VAL A 106 31.54 11.93 11.42
N GLY A 107 31.91 12.46 12.59
CA GLY A 107 33.20 13.10 12.82
C GLY A 107 34.38 12.14 12.66
N ILE A 108 34.28 10.93 13.22
CA ILE A 108 35.30 9.87 13.12
C ILE A 108 35.43 9.38 11.67
N GLU A 109 34.31 9.12 10.98
CA GLU A 109 34.31 8.68 9.58
C GLU A 109 34.99 9.72 8.66
N LYS A 110 34.70 11.01 8.87
CA LYS A 110 35.35 12.10 8.11
C LYS A 110 36.84 12.22 8.42
N ALA A 111 37.25 12.02 9.67
CA ALA A 111 38.66 12.05 10.06
C ALA A 111 39.43 10.87 9.45
N ALA A 112 38.87 9.67 9.51
CA ALA A 112 39.44 8.46 8.90
C ALA A 112 39.55 8.61 7.38
N THR A 113 38.49 9.08 6.71
CA THR A 113 38.51 9.32 5.26
C THR A 113 39.57 10.34 4.88
N ARG A 114 39.67 11.47 5.61
CA ARG A 114 40.72 12.47 5.36
C ARG A 114 42.13 11.90 5.54
N PHE A 115 42.34 11.06 6.56
CA PHE A 115 43.63 10.42 6.80
C PHE A 115 43.99 9.42 5.70
N LEU A 116 43.04 8.58 5.28
CA LEU A 116 43.22 7.66 4.15
C LEU A 116 43.50 8.41 2.85
N THR A 117 42.77 9.49 2.57
CA THR A 117 43.03 10.35 1.40
C THR A 117 44.41 10.99 1.47
N MET A 118 44.84 11.47 2.64
CA MET A 118 46.17 12.07 2.80
C MET A 118 47.31 11.04 2.62
N ILE A 119 47.15 9.82 3.13
CA ILE A 119 48.11 8.73 2.91
C ILE A 119 48.17 8.34 1.42
N ASN A 120 47.02 8.23 0.75
CA ASN A 120 46.97 7.87 -0.67
C ASN A 120 47.44 9.00 -1.61
N THR A 121 47.45 10.26 -1.15
CA THR A 121 47.96 11.39 -1.94
C THR A 121 49.49 11.52 -1.84
N GLN A 122 50.11 11.04 -0.75
CA GLN A 122 51.58 11.04 -0.58
C GLN A 122 52.30 9.99 -1.43
N THR A 123 51.61 8.93 -1.86
CA THR A 123 52.19 7.87 -2.71
C THR A 123 52.31 8.27 -4.19
N HIS A 124 51.63 9.34 -4.64
CA HIS A 124 51.67 9.81 -6.04
C HIS A 124 52.60 11.03 -6.29
N THR A 125 53.31 11.53 -5.28
CA THR A 125 54.24 12.68 -5.44
C THR A 125 55.73 12.31 -5.38
N LYS A 126 56.06 11.01 -5.38
CA LYS A 126 57.42 10.51 -5.61
C LYS A 126 57.42 9.45 -6.72
N SER A 127 57.37 9.91 -7.97
CA SER A 127 57.95 9.21 -9.12
C SER A 127 58.40 10.21 -10.17
#